data_AF-A0A3S0UKS5-F1
#
_entry.id   AF-A0A3S0UKS5-F1
#
_cell.length_a   1.000
_cell.length_b   1.000
_cell.length_c   1.000
_cell.angle_alpha   90.00
_cell.angle_beta   90.00
_cell.angle_gamma   90.00
#
_symmetry.space_group_name_H-M   'P 1'
#
loop_
_entity.id
_entity.type
_entity.pdbx_description
1 polymer ?
#
loop_
_entity_poly.entity_id
_entity_poly.type
_entity_poly.pdbx_seq_one_letter_code
_entity_poly.pdbx_strand_id
1 'polypeptide(L)'
;MTEQYEGIVNPPIDSLLERVDSKYALVLFAAKRARQINAYYSQLHEGLFEYVGPLVDTQLNEKPLSIALREIEADLLVSREAVEATPEADLAAEDFGDFSLPGEDDPFATLESADAHQPMGDPAAIEEAAETVRAEEGTSEDAPEA
;
A
#
# COMPACT_ATOMS: atom_id res chain seq x y z
N MET A 1 -8.32 -36.26 -18.41
CA MET A 1 -7.65 -35.53 -19.51
C MET A 1 -6.74 -34.53 -18.84
N THR A 2 -5.44 -34.50 -19.18
CA THR A 2 -4.55 -33.44 -18.72
C THR A 2 -4.93 -32.18 -19.50
N GLU A 3 -5.67 -31.27 -18.87
CA GLU A 3 -5.93 -29.96 -19.46
C GLU A 3 -4.57 -29.25 -19.66
N GLN A 4 -4.21 -28.99 -20.91
CA GLN A 4 -3.03 -28.20 -21.23
C GLN A 4 -3.41 -26.72 -21.09
N TYR A 5 -2.95 -26.09 -20.01
CA TYR A 5 -3.08 -24.65 -19.81
C TYR A 5 -2.10 -23.90 -20.72
N GLU A 6 -2.56 -22.83 -21.36
CA GLU A 6 -1.79 -22.04 -22.34
C GLU A 6 -1.74 -20.57 -21.95
N GLY A 7 -0.62 -19.89 -22.19
CA GLY A 7 -0.45 -18.47 -21.86
C GLY A 7 -0.52 -18.17 -20.36
N ILE A 8 -1.24 -17.12 -19.97
CA ILE A 8 -1.27 -16.59 -18.59
C ILE A 8 -1.87 -17.55 -17.55
N VAL A 9 -2.65 -18.54 -17.99
CA VAL A 9 -3.25 -19.55 -17.10
C VAL A 9 -2.30 -20.70 -16.79
N ASN A 10 -1.12 -20.71 -17.42
CA ASN A 10 -0.05 -21.66 -17.13
C ASN A 10 1.08 -20.90 -16.40
N PRO A 11 1.43 -21.27 -15.16
CA PRO A 11 0.91 -22.36 -14.34
C PRO A 11 -0.51 -22.13 -13.77
N PRO A 12 -1.28 -23.20 -13.47
CA PRO A 12 -2.62 -23.08 -12.90
C PRO A 12 -2.57 -22.46 -11.51
N ILE A 13 -3.51 -21.54 -11.24
CA ILE A 13 -3.51 -20.77 -9.99
C ILE A 13 -3.70 -21.64 -8.76
N ASP A 14 -4.46 -22.73 -8.86
CA ASP A 14 -4.71 -23.63 -7.72
C ASP A 14 -3.40 -24.26 -7.23
N SER A 15 -2.56 -24.72 -8.16
CA SER A 15 -1.24 -25.26 -7.82
C SER A 15 -0.32 -24.21 -7.22
N LEU A 16 -0.43 -22.94 -7.62
CA LEU A 16 0.33 -21.87 -6.98
C LEU A 16 -0.14 -21.62 -5.56
N LEU A 17 -1.46 -21.63 -5.31
CA LEU A 17 -2.03 -21.38 -3.99
C LEU A 17 -1.77 -22.51 -2.98
N GLU A 18 -1.43 -23.71 -3.44
CA GLU A 18 -0.95 -24.79 -2.55
C GLU A 18 0.43 -24.50 -1.94
N ARG A 19 1.21 -23.58 -2.52
CA ARG A 19 2.61 -23.30 -2.17
C ARG A 19 2.80 -22.01 -1.38
N VAL A 20 1.75 -21.23 -1.20
CA VAL A 20 1.77 -19.95 -0.49
C VAL A 20 0.53 -19.77 0.36
N ASP A 21 0.68 -19.04 1.46
CA ASP A 21 -0.34 -18.94 2.50
C ASP A 21 -1.60 -18.18 2.07
N SER A 22 -1.48 -17.24 1.13
CA SER A 22 -2.61 -16.44 0.65
C SER A 22 -2.42 -15.91 -0.76
N LYS A 23 -3.53 -15.48 -1.39
CA LYS A 23 -3.51 -14.81 -2.70
C LYS A 23 -2.62 -13.57 -2.71
N TYR A 24 -2.60 -12.81 -1.62
CA TYR A 24 -1.76 -11.61 -1.50
C TYR A 24 -0.29 -11.96 -1.34
N ALA A 25 0.01 -13.01 -0.57
CA ALA A 25 1.37 -13.53 -0.43
C ALA A 25 1.93 -13.97 -1.79
N LEU A 26 1.12 -14.64 -2.62
CA LEU A 26 1.50 -15.02 -3.98
C LEU A 26 1.95 -13.81 -4.82
N VAL A 27 1.14 -12.74 -4.81
CA VAL A 27 1.43 -11.52 -5.58
C VAL A 27 2.74 -10.90 -5.13
N LEU A 28 2.95 -10.75 -3.82
CA LEU A 28 4.18 -10.18 -3.28
C LEU A 28 5.40 -11.05 -3.59
N PHE A 29 5.25 -12.36 -3.46
CA PHE A 29 6.34 -13.32 -3.68
C PHE A 29 6.77 -13.33 -5.16
N ALA A 30 5.82 -13.48 -6.07
CA ALA A 30 6.08 -13.46 -7.51
C ALA A 30 6.63 -12.09 -7.96
N ALA A 31 6.08 -10.98 -7.46
CA ALA A 31 6.54 -9.63 -7.82
C ALA A 31 7.97 -9.36 -7.36
N LYS A 32 8.32 -9.72 -6.12
CA LYS A 32 9.69 -9.57 -5.60
C LYS A 32 10.67 -10.39 -6.43
N ARG A 33 10.34 -11.65 -6.70
CA ARG A 33 11.20 -12.52 -7.51
C ARG A 33 11.34 -12.03 -8.95
N ALA A 34 10.25 -11.58 -9.58
CA ALA A 34 10.28 -11.03 -10.93
C ALA A 34 11.20 -9.80 -11.05
N ARG A 35 11.21 -8.93 -10.02
CA ARG A 35 12.15 -7.78 -9.95
C ARG A 35 13.60 -8.25 -9.84
N GLN A 36 13.88 -9.28 -9.04
CA GLN A 36 15.21 -9.88 -8.94
C GLN A 36 15.70 -10.42 -10.29
N ILE A 37 14.85 -11.16 -11.00
CA ILE A 37 15.17 -11.69 -12.35
C ILE A 37 15.41 -10.55 -13.34
N ASN A 38 14.58 -9.51 -13.31
CA ASN A 38 14.74 -8.35 -14.19
C ASN A 38 16.05 -7.60 -13.91
N ALA A 39 16.37 -7.39 -12.63
CA ALA A 39 17.61 -6.74 -12.23
C ALA A 39 18.84 -7.56 -12.64
N TYR A 40 18.78 -8.90 -12.52
CA TYR A 40 19.82 -9.80 -13.02
C TYR A 40 20.09 -9.59 -14.52
N TYR A 41 19.06 -9.52 -15.37
CA TYR A 41 19.26 -9.28 -16.80
C TYR A 41 19.82 -7.90 -17.12
N SER A 42 19.45 -6.87 -16.36
CA SER A 42 20.02 -5.51 -16.51
C SER A 42 21.49 -5.45 -16.10
N GLN A 43 21.86 -6.09 -15.00
CA GLN A 43 23.22 -6.07 -14.45
C GLN A 43 24.19 -7.08 -15.10
N LEU A 44 23.69 -7.97 -15.97
CA LEU A 44 24.49 -9.04 -16.57
C LEU A 44 25.75 -8.52 -17.29
N HIS A 45 25.69 -7.30 -17.83
CA HIS A 45 26.79 -6.66 -18.55
C HIS A 45 27.70 -5.81 -17.65
N GLU A 46 27.25 -5.47 -16.44
CA GLU A 46 27.95 -4.60 -15.49
C GLU A 46 28.92 -5.39 -14.59
N GLY A 47 28.86 -6.72 -14.58
CA GLY A 47 29.79 -7.59 -13.86
C GLY A 47 29.55 -7.65 -12.34
N LEU A 48 28.43 -7.10 -11.87
CA LEU A 48 28.02 -7.09 -10.47
C LEU A 48 26.94 -8.16 -10.28
N PHE A 49 27.26 -9.26 -9.59
CA PHE A 49 26.36 -10.41 -9.41
C PHE A 49 25.58 -10.33 -8.10
N GLU A 50 24.83 -9.24 -7.90
CA GLU A 50 24.00 -9.06 -6.69
C GLU A 50 22.75 -9.94 -6.71
N TYR A 51 22.17 -10.15 -7.90
CA TYR A 51 20.92 -10.88 -8.07
C TYR A 51 21.12 -12.25 -8.71
N VAL A 52 20.30 -13.21 -8.29
CA VAL A 52 20.31 -14.58 -8.81
C VAL A 52 19.41 -14.66 -10.04
N GLY A 53 19.95 -15.20 -11.13
CA GLY A 53 19.22 -15.42 -12.38
C GLY A 53 18.10 -16.47 -12.30
N PRO A 54 17.45 -16.77 -13.43
CA PRO A 54 16.40 -17.77 -13.51
C PRO A 54 16.85 -19.16 -13.02
N LEU A 55 16.00 -19.83 -12.25
CA LEU A 55 16.23 -21.18 -11.71
C LEU A 55 15.57 -22.27 -12.57
N VAL A 56 14.66 -21.89 -13.45
CA VAL A 56 13.99 -22.76 -14.41
C VAL A 56 14.43 -22.45 -15.83
N ASP A 57 14.23 -23.40 -16.74
CA ASP A 57 14.49 -23.19 -18.16
C ASP A 57 13.59 -22.06 -18.70
N THR A 58 14.19 -21.04 -19.29
CA THR A 58 13.49 -19.87 -19.83
C THR A 58 13.32 -19.96 -21.33
N GLN A 59 12.15 -19.55 -21.83
CA GLN A 59 11.92 -19.40 -23.26
C GLN A 59 12.40 -18.04 -23.77
N LEU A 60 12.57 -17.92 -25.09
CA LEU A 60 12.96 -16.66 -25.73
C LEU A 60 11.89 -15.58 -25.46
N ASN A 61 12.31 -14.43 -24.94
CA ASN A 61 11.44 -13.28 -24.59
C ASN A 61 10.38 -13.57 -23.52
N GLU A 62 10.58 -14.59 -22.69
CA GLU A 62 9.71 -14.85 -21.55
C GLU A 62 9.77 -13.67 -20.55
N LYS A 63 8.62 -13.27 -20.02
CA LYS A 63 8.56 -12.17 -19.06
C LYS A 63 9.07 -12.63 -17.70
N PRO A 64 9.81 -11.79 -16.94
CA PRO A 64 10.33 -12.16 -15.61
C PRO A 64 9.27 -12.66 -14.63
N LEU A 65 8.04 -12.15 -14.74
CA LEU A 65 6.92 -12.59 -13.91
C LEU A 65 6.45 -14.01 -14.25
N SER A 66 6.46 -14.38 -15.54
CA SER A 66 6.13 -15.74 -15.98
C SER A 66 7.14 -16.76 -15.42
N ILE A 67 8.43 -16.40 -15.49
CA ILE A 67 9.52 -17.22 -14.94
C ILE A 67 9.33 -17.38 -13.43
N ALA A 68 9.07 -16.28 -12.71
CA ALA A 68 8.86 -16.33 -11.26
C ALA A 68 7.70 -17.24 -10.85
N LEU A 69 6.58 -17.23 -11.58
CA LEU A 69 5.44 -18.11 -11.29
C LEU A 69 5.78 -19.60 -11.49
N ARG A 70 6.57 -19.93 -12.52
CA ARG A 70 7.04 -21.30 -12.76
C ARG A 70 8.07 -21.76 -11.74
N GLU A 71 8.93 -20.86 -11.25
CA GLU A 71 9.85 -21.17 -10.16
C GLU A 71 9.13 -21.46 -8.84
N ILE A 72 8.03 -20.72 -8.58
CA ILE A 72 7.15 -20.98 -7.43
C ILE A 72 6.49 -22.35 -7.61
N GLU A 73 5.92 -22.65 -8.78
CA GLU A 73 5.35 -23.98 -9.06
C GLU A 73 6.39 -25.11 -8.92
N ALA A 74 7.65 -24.88 -9.24
CA ALA A 74 8.71 -25.88 -9.09
C ALA A 74 9.25 -26.03 -7.66
N ASP A 75 8.71 -25.28 -6.68
CA ASP A 75 9.15 -25.26 -5.27
C ASP A 75 10.66 -24.96 -5.10
N LEU A 76 11.20 -24.10 -5.97
CA LEU A 76 12.64 -23.74 -5.97
C LEU A 76 12.96 -22.54 -5.07
N LEU A 77 11.94 -21.90 -4.51
CA LEU A 77 12.06 -20.64 -3.77
C LEU A 77 11.43 -20.78 -2.39
N VAL A 78 11.99 -20.04 -1.43
CA VAL A 78 11.47 -20.00 -0.05
C VAL A 78 11.01 -18.58 0.24
N SER A 79 9.73 -18.41 0.58
CA SER A 79 9.21 -17.18 1.14
C SER A 79 9.43 -17.18 2.65
N ARG A 80 9.76 -16.03 3.21
CA ARG A 80 9.77 -15.78 4.65
C ARG A 80 9.03 -14.49 4.92
N GLU A 81 8.33 -14.44 6.03
CA GLU A 81 7.76 -13.19 6.52
C GLU A 81 8.90 -12.19 6.74
N ALA A 82 8.66 -10.96 6.32
CA ALA A 82 9.59 -9.88 6.63
C ALA A 82 9.47 -9.63 8.13
N VAL A 83 10.44 -10.13 8.91
CA VAL A 83 10.65 -9.66 10.27
C VAL A 83 10.92 -8.17 10.13
N GLU A 84 10.05 -7.34 10.70
CA GLU A 84 10.22 -5.89 10.67
C GLU A 84 11.62 -5.57 11.20
N ALA A 85 12.51 -5.15 10.30
CA ALA A 85 13.66 -4.37 10.71
C ALA A 85 13.03 -3.08 11.22
N THR A 86 12.99 -2.89 12.55
CA THR A 86 12.49 -1.67 13.17
C THR A 86 13.17 -0.49 12.50
N PRO A 87 12.47 0.29 11.65
CA PRO A 87 13.09 1.41 10.92
C PRO A 87 13.57 2.50 11.89
N GLU A 88 13.14 2.44 13.14
CA GLU A 88 13.62 3.27 14.25
C GLU A 88 15.13 3.17 14.46
N ALA A 89 15.76 2.02 14.19
CA ALA A 89 17.20 1.86 14.41
C ALA A 89 18.06 2.60 13.37
N ASP A 90 17.61 2.65 12.11
CA ASP A 90 18.32 3.35 11.04
C ASP A 90 18.02 4.86 11.08
N LEU A 91 16.78 5.25 11.42
CA LEU A 91 16.39 6.66 11.55
C LEU A 91 16.93 7.32 12.83
N ALA A 92 17.13 6.58 13.92
CA ALA A 92 17.75 7.12 15.14
C ALA A 92 19.28 7.17 15.07
N ALA A 93 19.90 6.41 14.15
CA ALA A 93 21.34 6.45 13.90
C ALA A 93 21.75 7.61 12.98
N GLU A 94 20.83 8.11 12.15
CA GLU A 94 21.01 9.39 11.49
C GLU A 94 20.72 10.51 12.50
N ASP A 95 21.79 11.02 13.11
CA ASP A 95 21.80 12.31 13.81
C ASP A 95 21.51 13.40 12.78
N PHE A 96 20.26 13.54 12.39
CA PHE A 96 19.72 14.74 11.77
C PHE A 96 19.83 15.82 12.84
N GLY A 97 21.04 16.39 12.94
CA GLY A 97 21.37 17.40 13.93
C GLY A 97 20.27 18.45 13.98
N ASP A 98 19.93 18.87 15.20
CA ASP A 98 18.88 19.84 15.55
C ASP A 98 18.53 20.76 14.38
N PHE A 99 17.53 20.36 13.60
CA PHE A 99 16.99 21.18 12.52
C PHE A 99 16.15 22.26 13.18
N SER A 100 16.84 23.20 13.82
CA SER A 100 16.29 24.49 14.19
C SER A 100 15.96 25.19 12.87
N LEU A 101 14.66 25.38 12.61
CA LEU A 101 14.23 26.32 11.58
C LEU A 101 14.93 27.64 11.90
N PRO A 102 15.69 28.25 10.97
CA PRO A 102 16.26 29.57 11.18
C PRO A 102 15.11 30.57 11.26
N GLY A 103 14.54 30.73 12.45
CA GLY A 103 13.25 31.39 12.60
C GLY A 103 12.67 31.49 14.01
N GLU A 104 13.35 31.03 15.07
CA GLU A 104 13.03 31.56 16.42
C GLU A 104 13.32 33.07 16.53
N ASP A 105 14.03 33.64 15.55
CA ASP A 105 14.06 35.07 15.22
C ASP A 105 13.53 35.35 13.79
N ASP A 106 12.41 34.74 13.38
CA ASP A 106 11.79 35.04 12.08
C ASP A 106 11.02 36.39 12.18
N PRO A 107 11.48 37.48 11.53
CA PRO A 107 10.76 38.76 11.54
C PRO A 107 9.42 38.71 10.80
N PHE A 108 9.08 37.59 10.15
CA PHE A 108 7.79 37.34 9.52
C PHE A 108 6.88 36.38 10.31
N ALA A 109 7.35 35.72 11.37
CA ALA A 109 6.50 34.87 12.21
C ALA A 109 5.48 35.65 13.06
N THR A 110 5.56 36.99 13.09
CA THR A 110 4.56 37.86 13.73
C THR A 110 3.41 38.27 12.80
N LEU A 111 3.08 37.47 11.78
CA LEU A 111 1.80 37.59 11.09
C LEU A 111 0.82 36.54 11.62
N GLU A 112 0.19 36.95 12.72
CA GLU A 112 -1.21 36.64 13.01
C GLU A 112 -1.57 35.16 13.07
N SER A 113 -1.36 34.56 14.25
CA SER A 113 -2.22 33.48 14.72
C SER A 113 -3.65 34.01 14.94
N ALA A 114 -4.37 34.22 13.83
CA ALA A 114 -5.82 34.36 13.78
C ALA A 114 -6.40 33.18 12.99
N ASP A 115 -6.17 31.98 13.51
CA ASP A 115 -7.20 30.94 13.44
C ASP A 115 -7.06 30.06 14.69
N ALA A 116 -7.30 30.71 15.84
CA ALA A 116 -7.71 29.97 17.02
C ALA A 116 -9.05 29.32 16.68
N HIS A 117 -9.06 27.99 16.57
CA HIS A 117 -10.25 27.17 16.63
C HIS A 117 -11.17 27.74 17.72
N GLN A 118 -12.25 28.40 17.30
CA GLN A 118 -13.24 28.91 18.24
C GLN A 118 -13.71 27.73 19.08
N PRO A 119 -13.65 27.80 20.42
CA PRO A 119 -14.38 26.84 21.23
C PRO A 119 -15.86 26.97 20.84
N MET A 120 -16.42 25.90 20.31
CA MET A 120 -17.85 25.72 20.07
C MET A 120 -18.64 26.35 21.21
N GLY A 121 -19.56 27.23 20.84
CA GLY A 121 -20.29 28.12 21.74
C GLY A 121 -21.00 27.42 22.89
N ASP A 122 -21.34 28.21 23.89
CA ASP A 122 -22.02 27.79 25.11
C ASP A 122 -23.18 26.81 24.82
N PRO A 123 -23.23 25.65 25.49
CA PRO A 123 -24.24 24.63 25.25
C PRO A 123 -25.67 25.07 25.61
N ALA A 124 -25.84 26.23 26.24
CA ALA A 124 -27.14 26.78 26.61
C ALA A 124 -27.89 27.47 25.45
N ALA A 125 -27.20 27.86 24.36
CA ALA A 125 -27.83 28.55 23.24
C ALA A 125 -28.45 27.60 22.19
N ILE A 126 -28.12 26.31 22.25
CA ILE A 126 -28.59 25.31 21.26
C ILE A 126 -30.01 24.83 21.58
N GLU A 127 -30.48 24.97 22.82
CA GLU A 127 -31.83 24.53 23.22
C GLU A 127 -32.94 25.52 22.77
N GLU A 128 -32.66 26.83 22.78
CA GLU A 128 -33.65 27.86 22.37
C GLU A 128 -33.87 27.92 20.84
N ALA A 129 -32.84 27.58 20.05
CA ALA A 129 -32.94 27.52 18.59
C ALA A 129 -33.67 26.26 18.09
N ALA A 130 -33.67 25.17 18.86
CA ALA A 130 -34.37 23.93 18.49
C ALA A 130 -35.90 24.04 18.66
N GLU A 131 -36.38 24.87 19.58
CA GLU A 131 -37.81 25.07 19.82
C GLU A 131 -38.45 26.02 18.79
N THR A 132 -37.69 26.98 18.27
CA THR A 132 -38.17 27.91 17.22
C THR A 132 -38.24 27.27 15.83
N VAL A 133 -37.39 26.26 15.53
CA VAL A 133 -37.46 25.55 14.24
C VAL A 133 -38.56 24.47 14.23
N ARG A 134 -38.91 23.88 15.38
CA ARG A 134 -40.01 22.89 15.48
C ARG A 134 -41.42 23.49 15.40
N ALA A 135 -41.57 24.80 15.51
CA ALA A 135 -42.87 25.47 15.43
C ALA A 135 -43.33 25.80 14.00
N GLU A 136 -42.45 25.72 12.99
CA GLU A 136 -42.73 26.19 11.63
C GLU A 136 -42.95 25.06 10.60
N GLU A 137 -42.79 23.79 10.96
CA GLU A 137 -43.13 22.62 10.09
C GLU A 137 -44.44 21.94 10.51
N GLY A 138 -45.46 22.73 10.87
CA GLY A 138 -46.75 22.24 11.33
C GLY A 138 -47.95 22.87 10.64
N THR A 139 -48.03 22.82 9.31
CA THR A 139 -49.22 23.04 8.42
C THR A 139 -48.69 22.93 6.99
N SER A 140 -49.06 22.03 6.08
CA SER A 140 -50.33 21.38 5.78
C SER A 140 -50.09 20.26 4.78
N GLU A 141 -50.53 19.03 5.05
CA GLU A 141 -51.12 18.19 4.00
C GLU A 141 -52.03 17.14 4.66
N ASP A 142 -53.28 17.56 4.89
CA ASP A 142 -54.37 16.72 5.36
C ASP A 142 -55.15 16.17 4.15
N ALA A 143 -54.96 14.86 3.90
CA ALA A 143 -55.94 13.85 3.45
C ALA A 143 -56.54 13.90 2.01
N PRO A 144 -57.25 12.84 1.57
CA PRO A 144 -56.82 11.45 1.51
C PRO A 144 -57.08 10.79 0.13
N GLU A 145 -56.48 9.60 0.01
CA GLU A 145 -56.68 8.55 -0.99
C GLU A 145 -58.17 8.21 -1.27
N ALA A 146 -58.52 8.08 -2.55
CA ALA A 146 -59.68 7.35 -3.06
C ALA A 146 -59.34 6.72 -4.42
#